data_AF-A0A6C0HMP5-F1
#
_entry.id   AF-A0A6C0HMP5-F1
#
_cell.length_a   1.000
_cell.length_b   1.000
_cell.length_c   1.000
_cell.angle_alpha   90.00
_cell.angle_beta   90.00
_cell.angle_gamma   90.00
#
_symmetry.space_group_name_H-M   'P 1'
#
loop_
_entity.id
_entity.type
_entity.pdbx_description
1 polymer ?
#
loop_
_entity_poly.entity_id
_entity_poly.type
_entity_poly.pdbx_seq_one_letter_code
_entity_poly.pdbx_strand_id
1 'polypeptide(L)'
;MANTNIKSPQFLYPQLLYKYNEIINLFKKKQNIVHTHSINIITPTLLNIKELNQHNSFETLKTHILNNIKPLININYDYVNFINNPNNSIISKQKLWILRVWLLYQFLFIVSSSIIDNKFFNIIYGNDSDLKYRKLIINNYTLGTYGSNNLTSDVDVSIGYYVPQTEKYDNGGIAYFTLLIEKLFYIMLGIPSITLDIEIYADYTVLSYNNDTHKPYYYIDTSKLKYKNFVTILPIVYGCIVRNYIFALHKLNIDLNYEDLINNIIKLFTNEYKWFNSTITNSTSSNNTNYISINKIANAFKKFNKIFISIINTKTTNTTNTTNKSHKKTRTTKLHSKLHSKLHTNKSHNKTHTANFHKTNNLLHKFLTPNIRKGYNLINEYNNLKQFAKFAKYINSAKKAELKAHKYIDKYTHNNNNNTDELTNVIYAIGQALLYRKESYVMISTVMDVVINGQKLKHANKIYSLGCCKRNNCEYNSKHNSKHNSKHKYANIKDTYCALGKYGYIFSMMEQLGYLFRYYLIETDNNKSALDVNKLSHRKIKKYYKRFENAYRHYNSL
;
A
#
# COMPACT_ATOMS: atom_id res chain seq x y z
N MET A 1 15.13 -1.81 39.36
CA MET A 1 14.74 -2.85 38.40
C MET A 1 13.24 -2.74 38.15
N ALA A 2 12.83 -2.01 37.10
CA ALA A 2 11.43 -1.95 36.71
C ALA A 2 11.11 -3.24 35.95
N ASN A 3 10.33 -4.12 36.57
CA ASN A 3 9.88 -5.37 36.00
C ASN A 3 8.85 -5.05 34.90
N THR A 4 9.33 -4.79 33.68
CA THR A 4 8.47 -4.73 32.51
C THR A 4 8.04 -6.15 32.18
N ASN A 5 6.96 -6.61 32.81
CA ASN A 5 6.16 -7.74 32.35
C ASN A 5 5.66 -7.39 30.95
N ILE A 6 6.48 -7.67 29.93
CA ILE A 6 6.09 -7.62 28.54
C ILE A 6 5.10 -8.77 28.38
N LYS A 7 3.81 -8.45 28.39
CA LYS A 7 2.74 -9.41 28.10
C LYS A 7 3.09 -10.10 26.78
N SER A 8 3.01 -11.43 26.76
CA SER A 8 3.14 -12.25 25.56
C SER A 8 2.28 -11.68 24.41
N PRO A 9 2.62 -11.97 23.14
CA PRO A 9 1.76 -11.59 22.02
C PRO A 9 0.33 -12.02 22.33
N GLN A 10 -0.61 -11.07 22.42
CA GLN A 10 -2.02 -11.44 22.55
C GLN A 10 -2.38 -12.20 21.28
N PHE A 11 -2.78 -13.46 21.38
CA PHE A 11 -3.15 -14.28 20.23
C PHE A 11 -4.46 -13.79 19.59
N LEU A 12 -4.71 -14.17 18.32
CA LEU A 12 -5.86 -13.70 17.53
C LEU A 12 -7.18 -13.70 18.32
N TYR A 13 -7.52 -14.81 18.98
CA TYR A 13 -8.79 -14.94 19.69
C TYR A 13 -8.93 -14.03 20.92
N PRO A 14 -7.96 -13.98 21.86
CA PRO A 14 -7.95 -12.95 22.92
C PRO A 14 -8.02 -11.50 22.40
N GLN A 15 -7.32 -11.18 21.30
CA GLN A 15 -7.39 -9.85 20.70
C GLN A 15 -8.78 -9.51 20.16
N LEU A 16 -9.41 -10.46 19.47
CA LEU A 16 -10.78 -10.32 18.96
C LEU A 16 -11.76 -10.02 20.10
N LEU A 17 -11.69 -10.79 21.19
CA LEU A 17 -12.58 -10.63 22.34
C LEU A 17 -12.38 -9.28 23.04
N TYR A 18 -11.12 -8.89 23.30
CA TYR A 18 -10.81 -7.61 23.92
C TYR A 18 -11.33 -6.44 23.07
N LYS A 19 -11.07 -6.45 21.76
CA LYS A 19 -11.47 -5.38 20.85
C LYS A 19 -12.98 -5.33 20.63
N TYR A 20 -13.63 -6.49 20.54
CA TYR A 20 -15.08 -6.55 20.50
C TYR A 20 -15.70 -5.85 21.71
N ASN A 21 -15.23 -6.17 22.92
CA ASN A 21 -15.72 -5.55 24.14
C ASN A 21 -15.49 -4.03 24.18
N GLU A 22 -14.36 -3.55 23.65
CA GLU A 22 -14.10 -2.11 23.48
C GLU A 22 -15.16 -1.44 22.59
N ILE A 23 -15.50 -2.07 21.46
CA ILE A 23 -16.53 -1.58 20.53
C ILE A 23 -17.92 -1.61 21.18
N ILE A 24 -18.26 -2.67 21.91
CA ILE A 24 -19.55 -2.76 22.63
C ILE A 24 -19.65 -1.66 23.70
N ASN A 25 -18.57 -1.38 24.42
CA ASN A 25 -18.55 -0.30 25.39
C ASN A 25 -18.70 1.08 24.72
N LEU A 26 -18.11 1.28 23.54
CA LEU A 26 -18.34 2.48 22.73
C LEU A 26 -19.80 2.60 22.27
N PHE A 27 -20.42 1.50 21.84
CA PHE A 27 -21.85 1.44 21.52
C PHE A 27 -22.71 1.86 22.72
N LYS A 28 -22.50 1.24 23.89
CA LYS A 28 -23.26 1.54 25.11
C LYS A 28 -23.11 3.01 25.53
N LYS A 29 -21.88 3.53 25.53
CA LYS A 29 -21.60 4.93 25.87
C LYS A 29 -22.29 5.92 24.92
N LYS A 30 -22.42 5.57 23.64
CA LYS A 30 -23.09 6.41 22.62
C LYS A 30 -24.60 6.21 22.56
N GLN A 31 -25.12 5.04 22.93
CA GLN A 31 -26.56 4.80 23.07
C GLN A 31 -27.18 5.58 24.23
N ASN A 32 -26.43 5.83 25.31
CA ASN A 32 -26.88 6.74 26.38
C ASN A 32 -27.09 8.20 25.91
N ILE A 33 -26.75 8.54 24.66
CA ILE A 33 -27.01 9.85 24.04
C ILE A 33 -28.23 9.78 23.07
N VAL A 34 -28.70 8.58 22.70
CA VAL A 34 -29.76 8.40 21.70
C VAL A 34 -30.70 7.27 22.13
N HIS A 35 -31.84 7.63 22.74
CA HIS A 35 -32.85 6.76 23.34
C HIS A 35 -33.62 5.80 22.40
N THR A 36 -33.11 5.47 21.21
CA THR A 36 -33.91 4.71 20.23
C THR A 36 -33.17 3.49 19.68
N HIS A 37 -33.76 2.32 20.01
CA HIS A 37 -33.46 0.94 19.57
C HIS A 37 -32.25 0.28 20.26
N SER A 38 -32.55 -0.62 21.20
CA SER A 38 -31.62 -1.60 21.75
C SER A 38 -31.17 -2.54 20.64
N ILE A 39 -29.96 -2.33 20.13
CA ILE A 39 -29.27 -3.37 19.37
C ILE A 39 -29.00 -4.49 20.38
N ASN A 40 -29.66 -5.63 20.22
CA ASN A 40 -29.36 -6.85 20.99
C ASN A 40 -28.00 -7.37 20.53
N ILE A 41 -26.95 -6.77 21.06
CA ILE A 41 -25.58 -7.17 20.86
C ILE A 41 -25.43 -8.52 21.55
N ILE A 42 -25.29 -9.60 20.78
CA ILE A 42 -24.83 -10.88 21.32
C ILE A 42 -23.48 -10.61 21.98
N THR A 43 -23.42 -10.74 23.31
CA THR A 43 -22.15 -10.86 23.99
C THR A 43 -21.46 -12.09 23.41
N PRO A 44 -20.15 -12.06 23.11
CA PRO A 44 -19.42 -13.25 22.67
C PRO A 44 -19.23 -14.22 23.83
N THR A 45 -20.02 -14.12 24.91
CA THR A 45 -20.30 -15.22 25.85
C THR A 45 -20.51 -16.41 24.95
N LEU A 46 -19.48 -17.27 24.95
CA LEU A 46 -19.04 -18.06 23.82
C LEU A 46 -20.23 -18.42 22.95
N LEU A 47 -20.21 -18.03 21.67
CA LEU A 47 -20.83 -18.88 20.65
C LEU A 47 -20.22 -20.26 20.91
N ASN A 48 -20.92 -21.07 21.71
CA ASN A 48 -20.38 -22.30 22.24
C ASN A 48 -20.21 -23.13 20.98
N ILE A 49 -18.96 -23.35 20.56
CA ILE A 49 -18.68 -24.01 19.27
C ILE A 49 -19.42 -25.36 19.24
N LYS A 50 -19.63 -25.97 20.41
CA LYS A 50 -20.47 -27.15 20.60
C LYS A 50 -21.94 -26.95 20.20
N GLU A 51 -22.55 -25.81 20.53
CA GLU A 51 -23.93 -25.46 20.13
C GLU A 51 -24.01 -25.06 18.65
N LEU A 52 -22.97 -24.41 18.11
CA LEU A 52 -22.87 -24.05 16.68
C LEU A 52 -22.63 -25.25 15.75
N ASN A 53 -22.19 -26.39 16.28
CA ASN A 53 -21.95 -27.61 15.54
C ASN A 53 -23.25 -28.33 15.07
N GLN A 54 -24.40 -27.67 15.19
CA GLN A 54 -25.69 -28.08 14.66
C GLN A 54 -26.09 -27.13 13.52
N HIS A 55 -26.55 -27.67 12.38
CA HIS A 55 -26.92 -26.89 11.19
C HIS A 55 -27.95 -25.79 11.48
N ASN A 56 -28.94 -26.09 12.34
CA ASN A 56 -29.97 -25.14 12.76
C ASN A 56 -29.40 -23.93 13.49
N SER A 57 -28.27 -24.09 14.19
CA SER A 57 -27.62 -23.01 14.92
C SER A 57 -26.94 -22.00 14.00
N PHE A 58 -26.35 -22.45 12.88
CA PHE A 58 -25.75 -21.53 11.90
C PHE A 58 -26.81 -20.70 11.16
N GLU A 59 -27.90 -21.32 10.71
CA GLU A 59 -29.00 -20.58 10.08
C GLU A 59 -29.68 -19.62 11.06
N THR A 60 -29.77 -19.98 12.34
CA THR A 60 -30.23 -19.06 13.40
C THR A 60 -29.28 -17.88 13.58
N LEU A 61 -27.96 -18.12 13.65
CA LEU A 61 -26.94 -17.07 13.71
C LEU A 61 -26.99 -16.16 12.49
N LYS A 62 -27.13 -16.74 11.29
CA LYS A 62 -27.25 -16.01 10.03
C LYS A 62 -28.48 -15.13 10.02
N THR A 63 -29.64 -15.67 10.39
CA THR A 63 -30.89 -14.91 10.52
C THR A 63 -30.73 -13.76 11.51
N HIS A 64 -30.09 -14.01 12.66
CA HIS A 64 -29.82 -12.98 13.65
C HIS A 64 -28.90 -11.88 13.11
N ILE A 65 -27.78 -12.23 12.47
CA ILE A 65 -26.85 -11.27 11.86
C ILE A 65 -27.58 -10.43 10.81
N LEU A 66 -28.31 -11.08 9.90
CA LEU A 66 -29.11 -10.45 8.84
C LEU A 66 -30.14 -9.47 9.40
N ASN A 67 -30.83 -9.84 10.48
CA ASN A 67 -31.81 -8.96 11.13
C ASN A 67 -31.16 -7.71 11.72
N ASN A 68 -29.98 -7.82 12.32
CA ASN A 68 -29.26 -6.67 12.90
C ASN A 68 -28.63 -5.76 11.85
N ILE A 69 -28.22 -6.31 10.70
CA ILE A 69 -27.63 -5.54 9.60
C ILE A 69 -28.64 -5.20 8.50
N LYS A 70 -29.92 -5.52 8.66
CA LYS A 70 -30.98 -5.09 7.75
C LYS A 70 -30.93 -3.59 7.42
N PRO A 71 -30.58 -2.68 8.37
CA PRO A 71 -30.34 -1.28 8.05
C PRO A 71 -29.18 -1.05 7.06
N LEU A 72 -28.12 -1.88 7.10
CA LEU A 72 -27.06 -1.87 6.09
C LEU A 72 -27.61 -2.36 4.75
N ILE A 73 -28.42 -3.43 4.75
CA ILE A 73 -28.91 -4.10 3.54
C ILE A 73 -29.94 -3.28 2.75
N ASN A 74 -30.85 -2.59 3.45
CA ASN A 74 -31.92 -1.82 2.84
C ASN A 74 -31.45 -0.51 2.19
N ILE A 75 -30.25 -0.03 2.53
CA ILE A 75 -29.62 1.11 1.85
C ILE A 75 -28.96 0.52 0.61
N ASN A 76 -29.62 0.54 -0.56
CA ASN A 76 -29.09 0.11 -1.86
C ASN A 76 -27.56 0.35 -1.93
N TYR A 77 -26.79 -0.74 -1.77
CA TYR A 77 -25.46 -0.74 -1.15
C TYR A 77 -24.41 0.11 -1.88
N ASP A 78 -24.34 1.39 -1.52
CA ASP A 78 -23.16 2.21 -1.72
C ASP A 78 -22.85 2.97 -0.42
N TYR A 79 -22.11 2.29 0.47
CA TYR A 79 -21.65 2.86 1.74
C TYR A 79 -20.92 4.20 1.54
N VAL A 80 -20.09 4.27 0.50
CA VAL A 80 -19.31 5.47 0.19
C VAL A 80 -20.23 6.63 -0.15
N ASN A 81 -21.27 6.41 -0.95
CA ASN A 81 -22.28 7.43 -1.22
C ASN A 81 -23.04 7.82 0.04
N PHE A 82 -23.43 6.86 0.88
CA PHE A 82 -24.13 7.15 2.14
C PHE A 82 -23.30 8.05 3.07
N ILE A 83 -22.02 7.75 3.26
CA ILE A 83 -21.13 8.55 4.12
C ILE A 83 -20.85 9.93 3.53
N ASN A 84 -20.72 10.02 2.20
CA ASN A 84 -20.42 11.28 1.54
C ASN A 84 -21.66 12.18 1.37
N ASN A 85 -22.87 11.64 1.45
CA ASN A 85 -24.10 12.42 1.34
C ASN A 85 -24.23 13.40 2.53
N PRO A 86 -24.27 14.72 2.30
CA PRO A 86 -24.36 15.73 3.36
C PRO A 86 -25.70 15.69 4.10
N ASN A 87 -26.77 15.19 3.48
CA ASN A 87 -28.11 15.11 4.07
C ASN A 87 -28.19 14.02 5.16
N ASN A 88 -27.26 13.06 5.15
CA ASN A 88 -27.21 12.02 6.18
C ASN A 88 -26.63 12.58 7.48
N SER A 89 -27.37 12.42 8.57
CA SER A 89 -26.93 12.87 9.89
C SER A 89 -25.61 12.21 10.30
N ILE A 90 -24.79 12.95 11.06
CA ILE A 90 -23.54 12.42 11.61
C ILE A 90 -23.79 11.17 12.48
N ILE A 91 -24.91 11.14 13.20
CA ILE A 91 -25.31 10.01 14.05
C ILE A 91 -25.58 8.78 13.19
N SER A 92 -26.29 8.92 12.07
CA SER A 92 -26.56 7.80 11.16
C SER A 92 -25.27 7.23 10.55
N LYS A 93 -24.34 8.11 10.14
CA LYS A 93 -23.03 7.71 9.62
C LYS A 93 -22.22 6.94 10.67
N GLN A 94 -22.22 7.42 11.91
CA GLN A 94 -21.58 6.74 13.04
C GLN A 94 -22.21 5.38 13.31
N LYS A 95 -23.54 5.29 13.42
CA LYS A 95 -24.24 4.00 13.62
C LYS A 95 -23.87 2.99 12.54
N LEU A 96 -23.83 3.41 11.28
CA LEU A 96 -23.46 2.56 10.15
C LEU A 96 -22.02 2.05 10.25
N TRP A 97 -21.08 2.92 10.60
CA TRP A 97 -19.69 2.53 10.83
C TRP A 97 -19.57 1.49 11.94
N ILE A 98 -20.24 1.69 13.07
CA ILE A 98 -20.10 0.76 14.19
C ILE A 98 -20.75 -0.60 13.85
N LEU A 99 -21.86 -0.63 13.11
CA LEU A 99 -22.45 -1.87 12.60
C LEU A 99 -21.51 -2.64 11.66
N ARG A 100 -20.78 -1.94 10.77
CA ARG A 100 -19.77 -2.57 9.89
C ARG A 100 -18.63 -3.20 10.67
N VAL A 101 -18.13 -2.48 11.67
CA VAL A 101 -17.05 -2.98 12.52
C VAL A 101 -17.55 -4.18 13.33
N TRP A 102 -18.74 -4.09 13.94
CA TRP A 102 -19.35 -5.23 14.63
C TRP A 102 -19.46 -6.47 13.73
N LEU A 103 -20.00 -6.31 12.52
CA LEU A 103 -20.15 -7.37 11.53
C LEU A 103 -18.81 -8.02 11.17
N LEU A 104 -17.78 -7.21 10.94
CA LEU A 104 -16.43 -7.70 10.69
C LEU A 104 -15.93 -8.58 11.85
N TYR A 105 -16.09 -8.15 13.10
CA TYR A 105 -15.64 -8.96 14.24
C TYR A 105 -16.43 -10.26 14.37
N GLN A 106 -17.74 -10.26 14.11
CA GLN A 106 -18.52 -11.50 14.05
C GLN A 106 -17.95 -12.46 13.01
N PHE A 107 -17.63 -11.97 11.81
CA PHE A 107 -17.06 -12.81 10.76
C PHE A 107 -15.65 -13.30 11.10
N LEU A 108 -14.82 -12.47 11.74
CA LEU A 108 -13.51 -12.90 12.22
C LEU A 108 -13.62 -14.02 13.27
N PHE A 109 -14.62 -13.98 14.16
CA PHE A 109 -14.89 -15.06 15.11
C PHE A 109 -15.34 -16.34 14.39
N ILE A 110 -16.33 -16.24 13.51
CA ILE A 110 -16.85 -17.39 12.75
C ILE A 110 -15.73 -18.07 11.95
N VAL A 111 -14.94 -17.27 11.22
CA VAL A 111 -13.80 -17.78 10.43
C VAL A 111 -12.76 -18.45 11.33
N SER A 112 -12.36 -17.80 12.44
CA SER A 112 -11.39 -18.36 13.37
C SER A 112 -11.86 -19.70 13.94
N SER A 113 -13.13 -19.81 14.33
CA SER A 113 -13.73 -21.05 14.82
C SER A 113 -13.78 -22.12 13.73
N SER A 114 -14.16 -21.76 12.50
CA SER A 114 -14.24 -22.69 11.37
C SER A 114 -12.87 -23.27 10.98
N ILE A 115 -11.79 -22.53 11.20
CA ILE A 115 -10.43 -23.02 10.94
C ILE A 115 -10.01 -24.08 11.97
N ILE A 116 -10.49 -23.97 13.21
CA ILE A 116 -10.15 -24.88 14.30
C ILE A 116 -10.97 -26.18 14.23
N ASP A 117 -12.22 -26.12 13.75
CA ASP A 117 -13.17 -27.24 13.73
C ASP A 117 -13.66 -27.57 12.29
N ASN A 118 -13.30 -28.75 11.77
CA ASN A 118 -13.69 -29.23 10.44
C ASN A 118 -15.21 -29.39 10.28
N LYS A 119 -15.92 -29.81 11.33
CA LYS A 119 -17.38 -29.96 11.27
C LYS A 119 -18.02 -28.59 11.09
N PHE A 120 -17.59 -27.59 11.87
CA PHE A 120 -18.08 -26.23 11.73
C PHE A 120 -17.70 -25.61 10.39
N PHE A 121 -16.50 -25.89 9.88
CA PHE A 121 -16.12 -25.51 8.51
C PHE A 121 -17.09 -26.05 7.47
N ASN A 122 -17.41 -27.34 7.50
CA ASN A 122 -18.29 -27.96 6.51
C ASN A 122 -19.74 -27.46 6.62
N ILE A 123 -20.21 -27.06 7.81
CA ILE A 123 -21.52 -26.41 7.97
C ILE A 123 -21.58 -25.09 7.19
N ILE A 124 -20.50 -24.30 7.21
CA ILE A 124 -20.47 -22.97 6.57
C ILE A 124 -20.12 -23.06 5.09
N TYR A 125 -19.09 -23.85 4.76
CA TYR A 125 -18.42 -23.85 3.46
C TYR A 125 -18.58 -25.16 2.68
N GLY A 126 -19.27 -26.18 3.23
CA GLY A 126 -19.31 -27.53 2.64
C GLY A 126 -19.95 -27.60 1.25
N ASN A 127 -20.75 -26.60 0.88
CA ASN A 127 -21.35 -26.50 -0.46
C ASN A 127 -20.41 -25.86 -1.50
N ASP A 128 -19.24 -25.37 -1.10
CA ASP A 128 -18.27 -24.73 -1.98
C ASP A 128 -17.14 -25.71 -2.34
N SER A 129 -17.23 -26.32 -3.53
CA SER A 129 -16.28 -27.33 -3.99
C SER A 129 -14.84 -26.83 -4.11
N ASP A 130 -14.64 -25.51 -4.22
CA ASP A 130 -13.33 -24.90 -4.35
C ASP A 130 -12.64 -24.70 -2.99
N LEU A 131 -13.40 -24.83 -1.88
CA LEU A 131 -12.90 -24.68 -0.52
C LEU A 131 -12.66 -26.04 0.12
N LYS A 132 -11.42 -26.27 0.55
CA LYS A 132 -11.03 -27.46 1.29
C LYS A 132 -10.65 -27.07 2.71
N TYR A 133 -11.14 -27.82 3.69
CA TYR A 133 -10.76 -27.62 5.08
C TYR A 133 -9.24 -27.70 5.24
N ARG A 134 -8.71 -26.70 5.94
CA ARG A 134 -7.30 -26.62 6.32
C ARG A 134 -7.22 -26.07 7.73
N LYS A 135 -6.73 -26.90 8.65
CA LYS A 135 -6.42 -26.47 10.02
C LYS A 135 -5.22 -25.52 9.99
N LEU A 136 -5.37 -24.33 10.57
CA LEU A 136 -4.26 -23.41 10.83
C LEU A 136 -3.96 -23.37 12.32
N ILE A 137 -2.73 -23.04 12.68
CA ILE A 137 -2.34 -22.82 14.09
C ILE A 137 -2.73 -21.38 14.45
N ILE A 138 -3.96 -21.16 14.93
CA ILE A 138 -4.51 -19.80 15.17
C ILE A 138 -3.64 -18.94 16.11
N ASN A 139 -2.88 -19.56 17.02
CA ASN A 139 -1.94 -18.86 17.90
C ASN A 139 -0.78 -18.22 17.12
N ASN A 140 -0.53 -18.65 15.90
CA ASN A 140 0.46 -18.05 15.02
C ASN A 140 -0.10 -16.85 14.26
N TYR A 141 -1.34 -16.42 14.50
CA TYR A 141 -1.94 -15.28 13.82
C TYR A 141 -2.28 -14.16 14.82
N THR A 142 -2.20 -12.92 14.37
CA THR A 142 -2.79 -11.77 15.08
C THR A 142 -3.51 -10.87 14.10
N LEU A 143 -4.33 -9.97 14.65
CA LEU A 143 -4.84 -8.84 13.89
C LEU A 143 -3.77 -7.76 13.87
N GLY A 144 -3.56 -7.17 12.70
CA GLY A 144 -2.69 -6.02 12.50
C GLY A 144 -3.49 -4.72 12.42
N THR A 145 -2.88 -3.69 11.83
CA THR A 145 -3.35 -2.30 11.83
C THR A 145 -4.82 -2.16 11.45
N TYR A 146 -5.55 -1.43 12.31
CA TYR A 146 -6.88 -0.91 12.06
C TYR A 146 -6.77 0.53 11.55
N GLY A 147 -7.66 0.88 10.63
CA GLY A 147 -7.72 2.18 9.96
C GLY A 147 -7.98 3.37 10.90
N SER A 148 -8.51 4.46 10.37
CA SER A 148 -8.74 5.67 11.16
C SER A 148 -9.71 5.42 12.33
N ASN A 149 -9.46 6.00 13.51
CA ASN A 149 -10.44 6.05 14.62
C ASN A 149 -11.68 6.93 14.30
N ASN A 150 -11.75 7.48 13.08
CA ASN A 150 -12.88 8.27 12.63
C ASN A 150 -14.04 7.34 12.29
N LEU A 151 -15.16 7.52 12.97
CA LEU A 151 -16.41 6.75 12.84
C LEU A 151 -17.17 6.95 11.51
N THR A 152 -16.44 7.29 10.45
CA THR A 152 -16.93 7.44 9.07
C THR A 152 -15.90 6.95 8.05
N SER A 153 -14.76 6.42 8.50
CA SER A 153 -13.69 5.98 7.61
C SER A 153 -13.91 4.56 7.08
N ASP A 154 -13.02 4.21 6.16
CA ASP A 154 -12.68 2.84 5.78
C ASP A 154 -12.29 2.01 7.01
N VAL A 155 -12.56 0.71 6.93
CA VAL A 155 -12.16 -0.28 7.94
C VAL A 155 -11.06 -1.14 7.34
N ASP A 156 -9.82 -0.74 7.57
CA ASP A 156 -8.64 -1.51 7.18
C ASP A 156 -8.36 -2.62 8.21
N VAL A 157 -8.09 -3.84 7.75
CA VAL A 157 -7.79 -5.01 8.61
C VAL A 157 -6.62 -5.78 8.03
N SER A 158 -5.50 -5.87 8.74
CA SER A 158 -4.42 -6.79 8.36
C SER A 158 -4.42 -8.03 9.25
N ILE A 159 -3.93 -9.14 8.70
CA ILE A 159 -3.68 -10.37 9.44
C ILE A 159 -2.16 -10.57 9.47
N GLY A 160 -1.60 -10.56 10.67
CA GLY A 160 -0.21 -10.89 10.91
C GLY A 160 -0.05 -12.39 11.12
N TYR A 161 1.01 -12.96 10.58
CA TYR A 161 1.45 -14.32 10.85
C TYR A 161 2.80 -14.31 11.57
N TYR A 162 2.87 -15.08 12.64
CA TYR A 162 3.94 -15.18 13.62
C TYR A 162 4.38 -16.63 13.66
N VAL A 163 5.63 -16.91 13.31
CA VAL A 163 6.17 -18.26 13.38
C VAL A 163 7.42 -18.25 14.23
N PRO A 164 7.47 -19.02 15.33
CA PRO A 164 8.74 -19.34 15.98
C PRO A 164 9.69 -19.97 14.95
N GLN A 165 10.99 -19.62 14.96
CA GLN A 165 11.94 -20.11 13.94
C GLN A 165 12.05 -21.65 13.85
N THR A 166 11.51 -22.37 14.83
CA THR A 166 11.53 -23.84 14.93
C THR A 166 10.31 -24.52 14.31
N GLU A 167 9.28 -23.77 13.88
CA GLU A 167 8.05 -24.33 13.33
C GLU A 167 7.97 -24.19 11.81
N LYS A 168 7.31 -25.16 11.16
CA LYS A 168 7.04 -25.11 9.73
C LYS A 168 5.97 -24.05 9.45
N TYR A 169 6.25 -23.14 8.52
CA TYR A 169 5.30 -22.13 8.09
C TYR A 169 4.00 -22.74 7.56
N ASP A 170 2.86 -22.15 7.96
CA ASP A 170 1.56 -22.35 7.35
C ASP A 170 1.54 -21.71 5.96
N ASN A 171 2.13 -22.40 4.99
CA ASN A 171 2.26 -21.94 3.61
C ASN A 171 0.93 -21.45 2.99
N GLY A 172 0.73 -20.15 2.84
CA GLY A 172 -0.51 -19.59 2.30
C GLY A 172 -1.65 -19.48 3.31
N GLY A 173 -1.35 -19.48 4.61
CA GLY A 173 -2.31 -19.42 5.70
C GLY A 173 -3.01 -18.07 5.80
N ILE A 174 -2.28 -16.96 5.60
CA ILE A 174 -2.88 -15.62 5.59
C ILE A 174 -3.86 -15.48 4.42
N ALA A 175 -3.41 -15.86 3.21
CA ALA A 175 -4.24 -15.82 2.02
C ALA A 175 -5.49 -16.71 2.17
N TYR A 176 -5.35 -17.89 2.78
CA TYR A 176 -6.47 -18.79 3.06
C TYR A 176 -7.44 -18.18 4.09
N PHE A 177 -6.95 -17.58 5.17
CA PHE A 177 -7.79 -16.90 6.15
C PHE A 177 -8.60 -15.76 5.50
N THR A 178 -7.95 -14.91 4.69
CA THR A 178 -8.64 -13.82 3.98
C THR A 178 -9.68 -14.34 2.99
N LEU A 179 -9.41 -15.45 2.29
CA LEU A 179 -10.38 -16.12 1.42
C LEU A 179 -11.64 -16.53 2.20
N LEU A 180 -11.47 -17.13 3.39
CA LEU A 180 -12.61 -17.55 4.22
C LEU A 180 -13.46 -16.38 4.71
N ILE A 181 -12.84 -15.26 5.09
CA ILE A 181 -13.58 -14.06 5.48
C ILE A 181 -14.42 -13.56 4.30
N GLU A 182 -13.83 -13.42 3.11
CA GLU A 182 -14.57 -12.89 1.96
C GLU A 182 -15.67 -13.85 1.49
N LYS A 183 -15.41 -15.16 1.54
CA LYS A 183 -16.43 -16.17 1.25
C LYS A 183 -17.59 -16.07 2.23
N LEU A 184 -17.30 -15.81 3.52
CA LEU A 184 -18.35 -15.58 4.50
C LEU A 184 -19.15 -14.31 4.20
N PHE A 185 -18.53 -13.23 3.72
CA PHE A 185 -19.25 -12.05 3.23
C PHE A 185 -20.23 -12.40 2.10
N TYR A 186 -19.81 -13.19 1.12
CA TYR A 186 -20.69 -13.65 0.04
C TYR A 186 -21.82 -14.57 0.53
N ILE A 187 -21.51 -15.56 1.37
CA ILE A 187 -22.49 -16.51 1.91
C ILE A 187 -23.56 -15.79 2.75
N MET A 188 -23.14 -14.81 3.55
CA MET A 188 -24.03 -14.12 4.49
C MET A 188 -24.79 -12.98 3.82
N LEU A 189 -24.15 -12.21 2.93
CA LEU A 189 -24.68 -10.93 2.43
C LEU A 189 -24.87 -10.86 0.91
N GLY A 190 -24.32 -11.82 0.16
CA GLY A 190 -24.28 -11.77 -1.30
C GLY A 190 -23.37 -10.68 -1.88
N ILE A 191 -22.58 -9.99 -1.04
CA ILE A 191 -21.69 -8.89 -1.44
C ILE A 191 -20.28 -9.08 -0.87
N PRO A 192 -19.23 -8.59 -1.55
CA PRO A 192 -17.86 -8.62 -1.03
C PRO A 192 -17.65 -7.61 0.11
N SER A 193 -16.63 -7.81 0.95
CA SER A 193 -16.32 -6.91 2.07
C SER A 193 -16.07 -5.47 1.61
N ILE A 194 -15.48 -5.30 0.42
CA ILE A 194 -15.14 -3.99 -0.15
C ILE A 194 -16.36 -3.14 -0.50
N THR A 195 -17.53 -3.74 -0.75
CA THR A 195 -18.78 -2.99 -0.93
C THR A 195 -19.18 -2.26 0.34
N LEU A 196 -18.81 -2.82 1.49
CA LEU A 196 -18.93 -2.19 2.79
C LEU A 196 -17.69 -1.37 3.14
N ASP A 197 -16.77 -1.06 2.22
CA ASP A 197 -15.53 -0.31 2.52
C ASP A 197 -14.68 -0.97 3.64
N ILE A 198 -14.79 -2.30 3.77
CA ILE A 198 -14.00 -3.14 4.67
C ILE A 198 -12.88 -3.76 3.84
N GLU A 199 -11.64 -3.44 4.19
CA GLU A 199 -10.44 -3.66 3.42
C GLU A 199 -9.52 -4.66 4.13
N ILE A 200 -9.57 -5.94 3.72
CA ILE A 200 -8.78 -7.02 4.35
C ILE A 200 -7.45 -7.23 3.60
N TYR A 201 -6.34 -7.06 4.30
CA TYR A 201 -4.97 -7.16 3.81
C TYR A 201 -4.43 -8.58 4.07
N ALA A 202 -4.13 -9.32 3.00
CA ALA A 202 -3.62 -10.70 3.04
C ALA A 202 -2.11 -10.81 2.77
N ASP A 203 -1.49 -9.70 2.42
CA ASP A 203 -0.23 -9.66 1.68
C ASP A 203 0.91 -8.95 2.44
N TYR A 204 0.64 -8.51 3.68
CA TYR A 204 1.50 -7.55 4.37
C TYR A 204 2.38 -8.07 5.50
N THR A 205 2.17 -9.26 6.06
CA THR A 205 2.72 -9.49 7.41
C THR A 205 3.03 -10.95 7.70
N VAL A 206 4.19 -11.40 7.21
CA VAL A 206 4.96 -12.41 7.95
C VAL A 206 5.90 -11.65 8.87
N LEU A 207 5.69 -11.75 10.18
CA LEU A 207 6.57 -11.17 11.19
C LEU A 207 7.43 -12.32 11.71
N SER A 208 8.73 -12.28 11.42
CA SER A 208 9.66 -13.22 12.02
C SER A 208 10.08 -12.74 13.41
N TYR A 209 10.42 -13.70 14.26
CA TYR A 209 10.75 -13.49 15.64
C TYR A 209 12.25 -13.62 15.85
N ASN A 210 12.79 -12.68 16.62
CA ASN A 210 14.02 -12.95 17.35
C ASN A 210 13.60 -13.54 18.70
N ASN A 211 13.88 -14.83 18.89
CA ASN A 211 13.59 -15.61 20.11
C ASN A 211 14.02 -14.89 21.38
N ASP A 212 15.10 -14.10 21.34
CA ASP A 212 15.66 -13.43 22.51
C ASP A 212 14.93 -12.13 22.86
N THR A 213 14.39 -11.41 21.88
CA THR A 213 13.87 -10.03 22.10
C THR A 213 12.36 -9.93 22.04
N HIS A 214 11.71 -10.96 21.56
CA HIS A 214 10.26 -11.02 21.41
C HIS A 214 9.67 -9.92 20.51
N LYS A 215 10.50 -9.31 19.65
CA LYS A 215 10.11 -8.16 18.81
C LYS A 215 9.86 -8.59 17.36
N PRO A 216 8.74 -8.18 16.76
CA PRO A 216 8.52 -8.36 15.33
C PRO A 216 9.53 -7.52 14.55
N TYR A 217 10.14 -8.09 13.52
CA TYR A 217 10.95 -7.33 12.56
C TYR A 217 10.38 -7.43 11.15
N TYR A 218 10.50 -6.33 10.40
CA TYR A 218 10.15 -6.29 8.98
C TYR A 218 11.23 -7.03 8.20
N TYR A 219 10.85 -8.05 7.45
CA TYR A 219 11.79 -8.82 6.62
C TYR A 219 12.12 -8.12 5.29
N ILE A 220 11.32 -7.13 4.89
CA ILE A 220 11.51 -6.38 3.65
C ILE A 220 12.38 -5.16 3.92
N ASP A 221 13.62 -5.26 3.46
CA ASP A 221 14.63 -4.20 3.56
C ASP A 221 15.00 -3.72 2.15
N THR A 222 14.26 -2.73 1.65
CA THR A 222 14.49 -2.16 0.33
C THR A 222 15.75 -1.30 0.22
N SER A 223 16.44 -1.02 1.33
CA SER A 223 17.74 -0.35 1.31
C SER A 223 18.82 -1.18 0.61
N LYS A 224 18.63 -2.50 0.57
CA LYS A 224 19.54 -3.46 -0.08
C LYS A 224 19.35 -3.54 -1.60
N LEU A 225 18.28 -2.97 -2.15
CA LEU A 225 18.00 -3.07 -3.58
C LEU A 225 19.10 -2.38 -4.40
N LYS A 226 19.51 -3.02 -5.49
CA LYS A 226 20.38 -2.43 -6.51
C LYS A 226 19.53 -1.89 -7.66
N TYR A 227 20.16 -1.13 -8.56
CA TYR A 227 19.47 -0.59 -9.75
C TYR A 227 18.75 -1.68 -10.57
N LYS A 228 19.36 -2.86 -10.74
CA LYS A 228 18.71 -3.97 -11.49
C LYS A 228 17.39 -4.40 -10.84
N ASN A 229 17.35 -4.42 -9.51
CA ASN A 229 16.18 -4.80 -8.71
C ASN A 229 15.10 -3.73 -8.83
N PHE A 230 15.52 -2.46 -8.74
CA PHE A 230 14.64 -1.31 -8.98
C PHE A 230 13.92 -1.40 -10.33
N VAL A 231 14.66 -1.64 -11.43
CA VAL A 231 14.07 -1.78 -12.77
C VAL A 231 13.08 -2.93 -12.86
N THR A 232 13.38 -4.05 -12.19
CA THR A 232 12.50 -5.23 -12.20
C THR A 232 11.14 -4.94 -11.55
N ILE A 233 11.12 -4.06 -10.54
CA ILE A 233 9.91 -3.70 -9.78
C ILE A 233 9.08 -2.61 -10.49
N LEU A 234 9.70 -1.77 -11.32
CA LEU A 234 9.04 -0.62 -11.97
C LEU A 234 7.69 -0.94 -12.63
N PRO A 235 7.50 -2.05 -13.37
CA PRO A 235 6.21 -2.37 -13.96
C PRO A 235 5.04 -2.37 -12.97
N ILE A 236 5.26 -2.84 -11.73
CA ILE A 236 4.23 -2.85 -10.67
C ILE A 236 3.86 -1.42 -10.26
N VAL A 237 4.87 -0.58 -10.06
CA VAL A 237 4.69 0.82 -9.65
C VAL A 237 3.95 1.61 -10.73
N TYR A 238 4.32 1.39 -12.00
CA TYR A 238 3.57 1.96 -13.11
C TYR A 238 2.15 1.39 -13.22
N GLY A 239 1.94 0.11 -12.89
CA GLY A 239 0.60 -0.46 -12.74
C GLY A 239 -0.27 0.36 -11.78
N CYS A 240 0.28 0.79 -10.64
CA CYS A 240 -0.44 1.68 -9.71
C CYS A 240 -0.77 3.06 -10.31
N ILE A 241 0.16 3.66 -11.05
CA ILE A 241 -0.06 4.95 -11.74
C ILE A 241 -1.14 4.80 -12.81
N VAL A 242 -1.03 3.77 -13.66
CA VAL A 242 -2.00 3.45 -14.71
C VAL A 242 -3.38 3.18 -14.12
N ARG A 243 -3.48 2.39 -13.05
CA ARG A 243 -4.75 2.13 -12.34
C ARG A 243 -5.41 3.44 -11.89
N ASN A 244 -4.63 4.32 -11.26
CA ASN A 244 -5.11 5.61 -10.78
C ASN A 244 -5.55 6.52 -11.94
N TYR A 245 -4.85 6.47 -13.08
CA TYR A 245 -5.22 7.17 -14.32
C TYR A 245 -6.57 6.66 -14.86
N ILE A 246 -6.70 5.34 -15.06
CA ILE A 246 -7.94 4.70 -15.52
C ILE A 246 -9.11 5.04 -14.59
N PHE A 247 -8.89 5.06 -13.28
CA PHE A 247 -9.93 5.42 -12.32
C PHE A 247 -10.37 6.87 -12.39
N ALA A 248 -9.46 7.79 -12.73
CA ALA A 248 -9.86 9.16 -13.01
C ALA A 248 -10.73 9.19 -14.26
N LEU A 249 -10.28 8.60 -15.37
CA LEU A 249 -11.03 8.58 -16.63
C LEU A 249 -12.42 7.98 -16.50
N HIS A 250 -12.55 6.81 -15.86
CA HIS A 250 -13.84 6.18 -15.59
C HIS A 250 -14.76 7.10 -14.78
N LYS A 251 -14.23 7.83 -13.80
CA LYS A 251 -15.02 8.78 -13.02
C LYS A 251 -15.47 9.99 -13.85
N LEU A 252 -14.71 10.32 -14.89
CA LEU A 252 -14.97 11.41 -15.83
C LEU A 252 -15.79 10.96 -17.05
N ASN A 253 -16.14 9.68 -17.16
CA ASN A 253 -16.77 9.07 -18.35
C ASN A 253 -15.97 9.35 -19.64
N ILE A 254 -14.64 9.31 -19.56
CA ILE A 254 -13.75 9.48 -20.72
C ILE A 254 -13.26 8.11 -21.19
N ASP A 255 -13.61 7.74 -22.41
CA ASP A 255 -13.02 6.61 -23.11
C ASP A 255 -11.73 7.06 -23.80
N LEU A 256 -10.59 6.48 -23.41
CA LEU A 256 -9.32 6.65 -24.13
C LEU A 256 -8.86 5.31 -24.69
N ASN A 257 -8.30 5.37 -25.90
CA ASN A 257 -7.54 4.24 -26.41
C ASN A 257 -6.24 4.05 -25.59
N TYR A 258 -5.71 2.84 -25.69
CA TYR A 258 -4.55 2.40 -24.95
C TYR A 258 -3.28 3.24 -25.19
N GLU A 259 -3.00 3.59 -26.44
CA GLU A 259 -1.77 4.31 -26.80
C GLU A 259 -1.81 5.75 -26.29
N ASP A 260 -2.98 6.39 -26.30
CA ASP A 260 -3.17 7.74 -25.74
C ASP A 260 -2.92 7.75 -24.24
N LEU A 261 -3.39 6.73 -23.51
CA LEU A 261 -3.12 6.60 -22.07
C LEU A 261 -1.61 6.49 -21.80
N ILE A 262 -0.89 5.65 -22.56
CA ILE A 262 0.55 5.49 -22.40
C ILE A 262 1.28 6.79 -22.72
N ASN A 263 0.95 7.41 -23.86
CA ASN A 263 1.56 8.65 -24.31
C ASN A 263 1.33 9.78 -23.29
N ASN A 264 0.12 9.88 -22.74
CA ASN A 264 -0.19 10.86 -21.71
C ASN A 264 0.63 10.62 -20.44
N ILE A 265 0.74 9.37 -19.96
CA ILE A 265 1.58 9.06 -18.80
C ILE A 265 3.05 9.39 -19.09
N ILE A 266 3.57 9.08 -20.28
CA ILE A 266 4.95 9.42 -20.66
C ILE A 266 5.16 10.94 -20.63
N LYS A 267 4.24 11.72 -21.23
CA LYS A 267 4.29 13.20 -21.25
C LYS A 267 4.36 13.80 -19.84
N LEU A 268 3.68 13.19 -18.86
CA LEU A 268 3.76 13.60 -17.46
C LEU A 268 5.18 13.48 -16.88
N PHE A 269 5.91 12.43 -17.24
CA PHE A 269 7.27 12.20 -16.75
C PHE A 269 8.35 12.89 -17.59
N THR A 270 8.12 13.17 -18.87
CA THR A 270 9.10 13.81 -19.77
C THR A 270 9.15 15.34 -19.66
N ASN A 271 8.46 15.93 -18.69
CA ASN A 271 8.47 17.39 -18.49
C ASN A 271 8.02 18.17 -19.74
N GLU A 272 7.05 17.64 -20.50
CA GLU A 272 6.17 18.49 -21.30
C GLU A 272 5.22 19.27 -20.37
N TYR A 273 5.79 20.00 -19.41
CA TYR A 273 5.12 20.85 -18.44
C TYR A 273 4.25 21.91 -19.15
N LYS A 274 4.60 22.22 -20.40
CA LYS A 274 3.79 23.03 -21.30
C LYS A 274 2.39 22.45 -21.49
N TRP A 275 2.22 21.12 -21.57
CA TRP A 275 0.91 20.48 -21.64
C TRP A 275 0.09 20.67 -20.35
N PHE A 276 0.76 20.57 -19.19
CA PHE A 276 0.14 20.85 -17.89
C PHE A 276 -0.35 22.30 -17.81
N ASN A 277 0.46 23.26 -18.29
CA ASN A 277 0.10 24.68 -18.28
C ASN A 277 -0.85 25.09 -19.42
N SER A 278 -0.77 24.48 -20.62
CA SER A 278 -1.56 24.86 -21.79
C SER A 278 -3.01 24.39 -21.69
N THR A 279 -3.23 23.21 -21.10
CA THR A 279 -4.58 22.72 -20.78
C THR A 279 -5.27 23.66 -19.76
N ILE A 280 -4.49 24.38 -18.94
CA ILE A 280 -4.97 25.33 -17.93
C ILE A 280 -5.25 26.71 -18.53
N THR A 281 -4.36 27.24 -19.39
CA THR A 281 -4.53 28.59 -19.97
C THR A 281 -5.78 28.69 -20.85
N ASN A 282 -6.24 27.59 -21.42
CA ASN A 282 -7.45 27.56 -22.22
C ASN A 282 -8.73 27.36 -21.39
N SER A 283 -8.62 27.04 -20.09
CA SER A 283 -9.77 26.64 -19.26
C SER A 283 -10.28 27.68 -18.26
N THR A 284 -9.60 28.82 -18.01
CA THR A 284 -10.05 29.77 -16.97
C THR A 284 -9.71 31.23 -17.24
N SER A 285 -10.74 32.03 -17.56
CA SER A 285 -10.85 33.47 -17.30
C SER A 285 -11.41 33.80 -15.91
N SER A 286 -11.66 32.79 -15.06
CA SER A 286 -12.23 32.99 -13.72
C SER A 286 -11.15 33.03 -12.63
N ASN A 287 -10.92 34.21 -12.08
CA ASN A 287 -10.16 34.45 -10.86
C ASN A 287 -10.76 33.71 -9.66
N ASN A 288 -10.25 32.55 -9.26
CA ASN A 288 -10.30 32.14 -7.85
C ASN A 288 -9.39 30.94 -7.48
N THR A 289 -8.50 31.19 -6.51
CA THR A 289 -7.95 30.33 -5.43
C THR A 289 -7.45 28.88 -5.66
N ASN A 290 -7.70 28.21 -6.78
CA ASN A 290 -7.25 26.82 -7.02
C ASN A 290 -5.81 26.67 -7.57
N TYR A 291 -5.09 27.77 -7.83
CA TYR A 291 -3.71 27.74 -8.34
C TYR A 291 -2.68 27.09 -7.40
N ILE A 292 -2.98 27.01 -6.10
CA ILE A 292 -2.05 26.48 -5.10
C ILE A 292 -1.87 24.96 -5.21
N SER A 293 -2.88 24.20 -5.64
CA SER A 293 -2.77 22.73 -5.80
C SER A 293 -1.91 22.37 -7.01
N ILE A 294 -2.08 23.09 -8.12
CA ILE A 294 -1.40 22.84 -9.40
C ILE A 294 0.10 23.11 -9.30
N ASN A 295 0.49 24.29 -8.81
CA ASN A 295 1.91 24.63 -8.66
C ASN A 295 2.65 23.62 -7.76
N LYS A 296 1.96 23.07 -6.75
CA LYS A 296 2.50 22.01 -5.88
C LYS A 296 2.68 20.70 -6.65
N ILE A 297 1.66 20.22 -7.35
CA ILE A 297 1.73 18.99 -8.15
C ILE A 297 2.87 19.10 -9.15
N ALA A 298 2.92 20.20 -9.88
CA ALA A 298 3.85 20.40 -10.95
C ALA A 298 5.30 20.56 -10.39
N ASN A 299 5.48 21.20 -9.24
CA ASN A 299 6.75 21.17 -8.50
C ASN A 299 7.15 19.75 -8.05
N ALA A 300 6.20 18.91 -7.62
CA ALA A 300 6.47 17.52 -7.27
C ALA A 300 7.01 16.73 -8.47
N PHE A 301 6.38 16.83 -9.64
CA PHE A 301 6.87 16.23 -10.87
C PHE A 301 8.27 16.75 -11.25
N LYS A 302 8.51 18.06 -11.17
CA LYS A 302 9.83 18.66 -11.45
C LYS A 302 10.91 18.10 -10.53
N LYS A 303 10.64 17.99 -9.23
CA LYS A 303 11.53 17.39 -8.23
C LYS A 303 11.82 15.92 -8.53
N PHE A 304 10.77 15.15 -8.80
CA PHE A 304 10.90 13.72 -9.13
C PHE A 304 11.69 13.50 -10.42
N ASN A 305 11.39 14.25 -11.49
CA ASN A 305 12.06 14.11 -12.78
C ASN A 305 13.57 14.37 -12.69
N LYS A 306 14.00 15.33 -11.87
CA LYS A 306 15.44 15.53 -11.59
C LYS A 306 16.10 14.29 -10.98
N ILE A 307 15.46 13.68 -9.98
CA ILE A 307 15.93 12.45 -9.35
C ILE A 307 16.00 11.31 -10.37
N PHE A 308 14.92 11.12 -11.13
CA PHE A 308 14.77 10.00 -12.04
C PHE A 308 15.78 10.07 -13.21
N ILE A 309 15.99 11.26 -13.78
CA ILE A 309 17.00 11.49 -14.83
C ILE A 309 18.40 11.19 -14.31
N SER A 310 18.73 11.62 -13.08
CA SER A 310 20.03 11.30 -12.45
C SER A 310 20.26 9.80 -12.31
N ILE A 311 19.22 9.05 -11.93
CA ILE A 311 19.26 7.58 -11.80
C ILE A 311 19.47 6.88 -13.15
N ILE A 312 18.87 7.39 -14.22
CA ILE A 312 19.06 6.84 -15.57
C ILE A 312 20.47 7.14 -16.08
N ASN A 313 20.96 8.37 -15.90
CA ASN A 313 22.24 8.84 -16.43
C ASN A 313 23.47 8.22 -15.72
N THR A 314 23.35 7.89 -14.44
CA THR A 314 24.41 7.20 -13.69
C THR A 314 24.70 5.79 -14.21
N LYS A 315 23.80 5.19 -15.00
CA LYS A 315 24.03 3.87 -15.60
C LYS A 315 24.65 3.95 -16.98
N THR A 316 24.20 4.87 -17.83
CA THR A 316 24.74 5.02 -19.20
C THR A 316 26.24 5.32 -19.19
N THR A 317 26.72 6.08 -18.20
CA THR A 317 28.15 6.41 -18.02
C THR A 317 29.01 5.21 -17.59
N ASN A 318 28.46 4.28 -16.80
CA ASN A 318 29.18 3.09 -16.37
C ASN A 318 29.32 2.02 -17.46
N THR A 319 28.36 1.93 -18.39
CA THR A 319 28.41 1.01 -19.54
C THR A 319 29.40 1.48 -20.62
N THR A 320 29.58 2.79 -20.80
CA THR A 320 30.54 3.35 -21.78
C THR A 320 31.98 3.33 -21.27
N ASN A 321 32.20 3.40 -19.95
CA ASN A 321 33.55 3.35 -19.38
C ASN A 321 34.13 1.93 -19.29
N THR A 322 33.28 0.90 -19.29
CA THR A 322 33.72 -0.50 -19.33
C THR A 322 34.10 -0.95 -20.74
N THR A 323 33.51 -0.35 -21.78
CA THR A 323 33.86 -0.63 -23.18
C THR A 323 35.11 0.12 -23.65
N ASN A 324 35.43 1.28 -23.07
CA ASN A 324 36.63 2.05 -23.45
C ASN A 324 37.92 1.70 -22.67
N LYS A 325 37.87 0.76 -21.72
CA LYS A 325 39.07 0.32 -20.97
C LYS A 325 39.88 -0.80 -21.63
N SER A 326 39.42 -1.37 -22.76
CA SER A 326 40.19 -2.36 -23.54
C SER A 326 41.08 -1.75 -24.62
N HIS A 327 41.03 -0.43 -24.85
CA HIS A 327 41.88 0.24 -25.84
C HIS A 327 42.44 1.57 -25.30
N LYS A 328 43.50 1.48 -24.48
CA LYS A 328 44.49 2.57 -24.35
C LYS A 328 45.74 2.09 -23.60
N LYS A 329 46.62 1.40 -24.32
CA LYS A 329 48.07 1.59 -24.17
C LYS A 329 48.53 2.45 -25.35
N THR A 330 49.50 3.32 -25.07
CA THR A 330 50.22 4.25 -25.98
C THR A 330 49.40 5.37 -26.63
N ARG A 331 49.58 6.62 -26.17
CA ARG A 331 50.62 7.54 -26.68
C ARG A 331 50.51 8.91 -25.99
N THR A 332 51.62 9.33 -25.40
CA THR A 332 51.93 10.70 -24.98
C THR A 332 52.34 11.53 -26.20
N THR A 333 51.87 12.78 -26.32
CA THR A 333 52.69 14.03 -26.46
C THR A 333 51.89 15.27 -26.89
N LYS A 334 52.29 16.40 -26.28
CA LYS A 334 52.33 17.82 -26.75
C LYS A 334 51.07 18.68 -26.96
N LEU A 335 50.79 19.47 -25.92
CA LEU A 335 50.92 20.94 -25.79
C LEU A 335 50.49 21.93 -26.92
N HIS A 336 49.65 22.90 -26.50
CA HIS A 336 49.44 24.31 -26.90
C HIS A 336 48.92 24.70 -28.30
N SER A 337 47.76 25.38 -28.34
CA SER A 337 47.70 26.87 -28.47
C SER A 337 46.26 27.44 -28.49
N LYS A 338 46.18 28.71 -28.04
CA LYS A 338 45.18 29.76 -28.34
C LYS A 338 43.81 29.79 -27.62
N LEU A 339 43.82 30.56 -26.52
CA LEU A 339 42.78 31.55 -26.23
C LEU A 339 42.77 32.62 -27.32
N HIS A 340 41.64 32.81 -28.01
CA HIS A 340 41.08 34.11 -28.44
C HIS A 340 39.80 33.86 -29.27
N SER A 341 38.62 33.99 -28.65
CA SER A 341 37.37 34.44 -29.29
C SER A 341 36.22 34.47 -28.25
N LYS A 342 36.23 35.44 -27.33
CA LYS A 342 35.02 35.87 -26.62
C LYS A 342 34.39 36.97 -27.46
N LEU A 343 33.27 36.69 -28.13
CA LEU A 343 32.15 37.63 -28.43
C LEU A 343 31.12 37.14 -29.48
N HIS A 344 31.13 35.85 -29.89
CA HIS A 344 29.99 35.25 -30.62
C HIS A 344 29.67 33.82 -30.12
N THR A 345 29.08 33.68 -28.92
CA THR A 345 28.68 32.34 -28.41
C THR A 345 27.24 32.24 -27.87
N ASN A 346 26.40 33.27 -27.99
CA ASN A 346 25.02 33.16 -27.49
C ASN A 346 24.06 32.43 -28.44
N LYS A 347 24.43 32.16 -29.70
CA LYS A 347 23.62 31.29 -30.61
C LYS A 347 23.99 29.81 -30.55
N SER A 348 25.23 29.44 -30.16
CA SER A 348 25.63 28.02 -30.07
C SER A 348 25.13 27.35 -28.79
N HIS A 349 25.00 28.09 -27.67
CA HIS A 349 24.48 27.54 -26.42
C HIS A 349 23.02 27.05 -26.51
N ASN A 350 22.15 27.77 -27.23
CA ASN A 350 20.76 27.33 -27.42
C ASN A 350 20.60 26.06 -28.25
N LYS A 351 21.48 25.82 -29.25
CA LYS A 351 21.49 24.57 -30.01
C LYS A 351 21.97 23.38 -29.18
N THR A 352 22.97 23.57 -28.32
CA THR A 352 23.44 22.50 -27.41
C THR A 352 22.41 22.16 -26.33
N HIS A 353 21.68 23.13 -25.80
CA HIS A 353 20.63 22.87 -24.80
C HIS A 353 19.44 22.11 -25.38
N THR A 354 18.98 22.47 -26.58
CA THR A 354 17.89 21.76 -27.28
C THR A 354 18.28 20.33 -27.66
N ALA A 355 19.48 20.12 -28.18
CA ALA A 355 19.97 18.77 -28.49
C ALA A 355 20.07 17.86 -27.24
N ASN A 356 20.58 18.39 -26.12
CA ASN A 356 20.66 17.65 -24.86
C ASN A 356 19.28 17.34 -24.25
N PHE A 357 18.33 18.26 -24.42
CA PHE A 357 16.94 18.05 -24.00
C PHE A 357 16.27 16.93 -24.80
N HIS A 358 16.35 16.96 -26.13
CA HIS A 358 15.81 15.90 -26.99
C HIS A 358 16.43 14.53 -26.70
N LYS A 359 17.76 14.48 -26.51
CA LYS A 359 18.45 13.24 -26.14
C LYS A 359 17.97 12.68 -24.80
N THR A 360 17.75 13.53 -23.81
CA THR A 360 17.25 13.13 -22.48
C THR A 360 15.82 12.61 -22.57
N ASN A 361 14.95 13.28 -23.33
CA ASN A 361 13.56 12.86 -23.52
C ASN A 361 13.46 11.53 -24.26
N ASN A 362 14.26 11.32 -25.31
CA ASN A 362 14.28 10.05 -26.03
C ASN A 362 14.75 8.89 -25.14
N LEU A 363 15.77 9.13 -24.30
CA LEU A 363 16.24 8.12 -23.35
C LEU A 363 15.15 7.77 -22.31
N LEU A 364 14.47 8.79 -21.80
CA LEU A 364 13.39 8.62 -20.84
C LEU A 364 12.22 7.87 -21.48
N HIS A 365 11.80 8.25 -22.68
CA HIS A 365 10.76 7.56 -23.44
C HIS A 365 11.08 6.07 -23.63
N LYS A 366 12.30 5.75 -24.06
CA LYS A 366 12.77 4.36 -24.25
C LYS A 366 12.77 3.57 -22.95
N PHE A 367 13.02 4.22 -21.82
CA PHE A 367 13.00 3.58 -20.50
C PHE A 367 11.59 3.41 -19.92
N LEU A 368 10.74 4.42 -20.06
CA LEU A 368 9.39 4.46 -19.47
C LEU A 368 8.42 3.54 -20.20
N THR A 369 8.39 3.62 -21.53
CA THR A 369 7.35 2.98 -22.36
C THR A 369 7.19 1.48 -22.06
N PRO A 370 8.26 0.66 -22.02
CA PRO A 370 8.09 -0.77 -21.77
C PRO A 370 7.56 -1.07 -20.36
N ASN A 371 7.92 -0.24 -19.37
CA ASN A 371 7.47 -0.44 -17.99
C ASN A 371 6.01 -0.02 -17.80
N ILE A 372 5.59 1.09 -18.43
CA ILE A 372 4.19 1.54 -18.44
C ILE A 372 3.32 0.51 -19.16
N ARG A 373 3.75 0.02 -20.34
CA ARG A 373 3.04 -1.03 -21.10
C ARG A 373 2.85 -2.30 -20.28
N LYS A 374 3.91 -2.77 -19.60
CA LYS A 374 3.80 -3.92 -18.68
C LYS A 374 2.85 -3.64 -17.51
N GLY A 375 2.93 -2.45 -16.90
CA GLY A 375 2.03 -2.03 -15.82
C GLY A 375 0.57 -2.00 -16.26
N TYR A 376 0.29 -1.47 -17.45
CA TYR A 376 -1.05 -1.49 -18.04
C TYR A 376 -1.56 -2.91 -18.25
N ASN A 377 -0.74 -3.80 -18.85
CA ASN A 377 -1.16 -5.18 -19.09
C ASN A 377 -1.58 -5.89 -17.80
N LEU A 378 -0.84 -5.65 -16.70
CA LEU A 378 -1.21 -6.18 -15.39
C LEU A 378 -2.59 -5.65 -14.93
N ILE A 379 -2.87 -4.36 -15.09
CA ILE A 379 -4.16 -3.76 -14.71
C ILE A 379 -5.30 -4.22 -15.61
N ASN A 380 -5.08 -4.28 -16.92
CA ASN A 380 -6.07 -4.70 -17.89
C ASN A 380 -6.55 -6.13 -17.62
N GLU A 381 -5.62 -7.02 -17.25
CA GLU A 381 -5.93 -8.39 -16.85
C GLU A 381 -6.85 -8.46 -15.62
N TYR A 382 -6.82 -7.47 -14.72
CA TYR A 382 -7.77 -7.38 -13.61
C TYR A 382 -9.09 -6.72 -14.02
N ASN A 383 -9.06 -5.70 -14.86
CA ASN A 383 -10.27 -4.95 -15.22
C ASN A 383 -11.29 -5.80 -15.99
N ASN A 384 -10.83 -6.75 -16.80
CA ASN A 384 -11.68 -7.62 -17.63
C ASN A 384 -12.35 -8.77 -16.86
N LEU A 385 -12.05 -8.95 -15.58
CA LEU A 385 -12.63 -10.01 -14.76
C LEU A 385 -13.90 -9.53 -14.05
N LYS A 386 -14.83 -10.45 -13.77
CA LYS A 386 -15.94 -10.18 -12.83
C LYS A 386 -15.41 -10.04 -11.40
N GLN A 387 -16.13 -9.36 -10.51
CA GLN A 387 -15.67 -9.03 -9.15
C GLN A 387 -15.15 -10.24 -8.37
N PHE A 388 -15.90 -11.35 -8.35
CA PHE A 388 -15.46 -12.57 -7.65
C PHE A 388 -14.21 -13.20 -8.28
N ALA A 389 -14.10 -13.21 -9.62
CA ALA A 389 -12.90 -13.68 -10.32
C ALA A 389 -11.68 -12.79 -10.03
N LYS A 390 -11.88 -11.47 -9.92
CA LYS A 390 -10.81 -10.54 -9.49
C LYS A 390 -10.34 -10.88 -8.07
N PHE A 391 -11.27 -11.17 -7.16
CA PHE A 391 -10.94 -11.58 -5.78
C PHE A 391 -10.20 -12.91 -5.73
N ALA A 392 -10.67 -13.93 -6.44
CA ALA A 392 -9.97 -15.22 -6.52
C ALA A 392 -8.54 -15.07 -7.06
N LYS A 393 -8.36 -14.24 -8.10
CA LYS A 393 -7.03 -13.88 -8.61
C LYS A 393 -6.18 -13.18 -7.56
N TYR A 394 -6.74 -12.25 -6.79
CA TYR A 394 -6.04 -11.60 -5.67
C TYR A 394 -5.56 -12.60 -4.63
N ILE A 395 -6.43 -13.50 -4.15
CA ILE A 395 -6.07 -14.53 -3.17
C ILE A 395 -4.93 -15.42 -3.70
N ASN A 396 -5.01 -15.83 -4.96
CA ASN A 396 -3.94 -16.62 -5.59
C ASN A 396 -2.61 -15.85 -5.65
N SER A 397 -2.64 -14.56 -5.98
CA SER A 397 -1.45 -13.69 -5.96
C SER A 397 -0.91 -13.50 -4.54
N ALA A 398 -1.77 -13.28 -3.55
CA ALA A 398 -1.40 -13.14 -2.15
C ALA A 398 -0.75 -14.43 -1.61
N LYS A 399 -1.33 -15.60 -1.91
CA LYS A 399 -0.75 -16.90 -1.57
C LYS A 399 0.64 -17.07 -2.19
N LYS A 400 0.82 -16.72 -3.46
CA LYS A 400 2.14 -16.76 -4.13
C LYS A 400 3.14 -15.81 -3.46
N ALA A 401 2.70 -14.62 -3.05
CA ALA A 401 3.53 -13.65 -2.34
C ALA A 401 3.97 -14.18 -0.98
N GLU A 402 3.04 -14.75 -0.20
CA GLU A 402 3.28 -15.36 1.10
C GLU A 402 4.31 -16.50 1.02
N LEU A 403 4.13 -17.42 0.07
CA LEU A 403 5.08 -18.52 -0.15
C LEU A 403 6.50 -18.03 -0.49
N LYS A 404 6.60 -17.00 -1.32
CA LYS A 404 7.89 -16.38 -1.65
C LYS A 404 8.50 -15.70 -0.42
N ALA A 405 7.69 -15.03 0.39
CA ALA A 405 8.13 -14.38 1.61
C ALA A 405 8.67 -15.38 2.62
N HIS A 406 7.97 -16.50 2.88
CA HIS A 406 8.46 -17.57 3.75
C HIS A 406 9.82 -18.09 3.27
N LYS A 407 9.90 -18.47 1.98
CA LYS A 407 11.16 -18.95 1.40
C LYS A 407 12.31 -17.96 1.53
N TYR A 408 12.04 -16.66 1.36
CA TYR A 408 13.05 -15.62 1.52
C TYR A 408 13.47 -15.47 2.99
N ILE A 409 12.50 -15.48 3.92
CA ILE A 409 12.76 -15.38 5.36
C ILE A 409 13.62 -16.56 5.83
N ASP A 410 13.28 -17.80 5.45
CA ASP A 410 14.05 -19.01 5.80
C ASP A 410 15.51 -18.91 5.36
N LYS A 411 15.72 -18.47 4.12
CA LYS A 411 17.09 -18.29 3.60
C LYS A 411 17.82 -17.16 4.30
N TYR A 412 17.12 -16.09 4.63
CA TYR A 412 17.68 -14.92 5.28
C TYR A 412 18.09 -15.22 6.71
N THR A 413 17.28 -15.97 7.47
CA THR A 413 17.59 -16.37 8.85
C THR A 413 18.78 -17.33 8.92
N HIS A 414 18.93 -18.24 7.95
CA HIS A 414 19.97 -19.27 8.00
C HIS A 414 21.31 -18.89 7.35
N ASN A 415 21.34 -18.11 6.26
CA ASN A 415 22.54 -18.02 5.41
C ASN A 415 23.27 -16.68 5.36
N ASN A 416 22.86 -15.65 6.12
CA ASN A 416 23.46 -14.29 6.08
C ASN A 416 23.61 -13.66 4.67
N ASN A 417 23.12 -14.31 3.62
CA ASN A 417 23.30 -13.90 2.24
C ASN A 417 22.14 -12.99 1.86
N ASN A 418 22.47 -11.71 1.65
CA ASN A 418 21.55 -10.70 1.14
C ASN A 418 21.21 -10.97 -0.33
N ASN A 419 20.37 -11.97 -0.59
CA ASN A 419 19.90 -12.27 -1.94
C ASN A 419 18.86 -11.24 -2.39
N THR A 420 19.35 -10.14 -2.96
CA THR A 420 18.52 -9.03 -3.44
C THR A 420 17.52 -9.46 -4.51
N ASP A 421 17.79 -10.53 -5.26
CA ASP A 421 16.92 -10.99 -6.34
C ASP A 421 15.70 -11.76 -5.77
N GLU A 422 15.89 -12.54 -4.71
CA GLU A 422 14.77 -13.14 -3.97
C GLU A 422 13.92 -12.08 -3.29
N LEU A 423 14.52 -11.10 -2.63
CA LEU A 423 13.80 -9.95 -2.07
C LEU A 423 12.97 -9.23 -3.15
N THR A 424 13.55 -9.03 -4.33
CA THR A 424 12.86 -8.43 -5.49
C THR A 424 11.65 -9.25 -5.91
N ASN A 425 11.80 -10.58 -5.97
CA ASN A 425 10.71 -11.48 -6.33
C ASN A 425 9.56 -11.48 -5.33
N VAL A 426 9.86 -11.30 -4.04
CA VAL A 426 8.86 -11.13 -2.97
C VAL A 426 8.13 -9.82 -3.15
N ILE A 427 8.86 -8.70 -3.24
CA ILE A 427 8.28 -7.36 -3.41
C ILE A 427 7.39 -7.31 -4.66
N TYR A 428 7.85 -7.89 -5.77
CA TYR A 428 7.10 -7.95 -7.00
C TYR A 428 5.79 -8.75 -6.84
N ALA A 429 5.84 -9.90 -6.15
CA ALA A 429 4.65 -10.72 -5.92
C ALA A 429 3.62 -10.05 -4.99
N ILE A 430 4.09 -9.39 -3.92
CA ILE A 430 3.24 -8.57 -3.04
C ILE A 430 2.56 -7.48 -3.87
N GLY A 431 3.34 -6.76 -4.68
CA GLY A 431 2.80 -5.70 -5.52
C GLY A 431 1.80 -6.18 -6.57
N GLN A 432 1.99 -7.37 -7.15
CA GLN A 432 0.98 -7.98 -8.02
C GLN A 432 -0.33 -8.28 -7.29
N ALA A 433 -0.28 -8.80 -6.07
CA ALA A 433 -1.47 -9.03 -5.27
C ALA A 433 -2.22 -7.70 -5.03
N LEU A 434 -1.49 -6.63 -4.73
CA LEU A 434 -2.07 -5.34 -4.40
C LEU A 434 -2.67 -4.55 -5.56
N LEU A 435 -2.27 -4.85 -6.80
CA LEU A 435 -2.83 -4.20 -7.98
C LEU A 435 -4.35 -4.40 -8.10
N TYR A 436 -4.88 -5.52 -7.57
CA TYR A 436 -6.32 -5.78 -7.51
C TYR A 436 -7.10 -4.68 -6.78
N ARG A 437 -6.52 -4.06 -5.76
CA ARG A 437 -7.26 -3.21 -4.84
C ARG A 437 -7.58 -1.86 -5.45
N LYS A 438 -8.73 -1.30 -5.08
CA LYS A 438 -9.21 -0.03 -5.63
C LYS A 438 -8.37 1.16 -5.12
N GLU A 439 -8.12 1.27 -3.81
CA GLU A 439 -7.42 2.44 -3.26
C GLU A 439 -6.20 2.10 -2.39
N SER A 440 -5.40 1.10 -2.77
CA SER A 440 -4.28 0.67 -1.92
C SER A 440 -2.91 0.89 -2.56
N TYR A 441 -1.92 1.17 -1.73
CA TYR A 441 -0.53 1.15 -2.16
C TYR A 441 -0.15 -0.24 -2.64
N VAL A 442 0.57 -0.30 -3.75
CA VAL A 442 1.09 -1.55 -4.33
C VAL A 442 2.50 -1.84 -3.87
N MET A 443 3.22 -0.85 -3.35
CA MET A 443 4.56 -1.06 -2.82
C MET A 443 4.53 -1.12 -1.31
N ILE A 444 5.00 -2.24 -0.78
CA ILE A 444 5.25 -2.44 0.65
C ILE A 444 6.09 -1.29 1.25
N SER A 445 7.09 -0.80 0.54
CA SER A 445 7.89 0.36 0.96
C SER A 445 7.03 1.60 1.20
N THR A 446 6.04 1.85 0.34
CA THR A 446 5.12 2.97 0.50
C THR A 446 4.20 2.78 1.70
N VAL A 447 3.75 1.55 1.96
CA VAL A 447 2.98 1.25 3.18
C VAL A 447 3.81 1.47 4.43
N MET A 448 5.06 1.00 4.45
CA MET A 448 5.99 1.26 5.56
C MET A 448 6.21 2.76 5.78
N ASP A 449 6.44 3.52 4.71
CA ASP A 449 6.62 4.97 4.74
C ASP A 449 5.37 5.73 5.20
N VAL A 450 4.19 5.37 4.68
CA VAL A 450 2.97 6.16 4.88
C VAL A 450 2.17 5.72 6.09
N VAL A 451 1.95 4.42 6.22
CA VAL A 451 1.08 3.83 7.24
C VAL A 451 1.88 3.70 8.52
N ILE A 452 3.00 2.99 8.49
CA ILE A 452 3.76 2.68 9.70
C ILE A 452 4.48 3.92 10.22
N ASN A 453 5.27 4.59 9.38
CA ASN A 453 5.99 5.80 9.79
C ASN A 453 5.03 6.99 9.93
N GLY A 454 4.24 7.28 8.90
CA GLY A 454 3.36 8.45 8.88
C GLY A 454 2.23 8.47 9.92
N GLN A 455 1.63 7.32 10.28
CA GLN A 455 0.55 7.29 11.29
C GLN A 455 1.07 7.23 12.73
N LYS A 456 2.17 6.51 12.99
CA LYS A 456 2.82 6.54 14.33
C LYS A 456 3.17 7.97 14.75
N LEU A 457 3.65 8.78 13.80
CA LEU A 457 3.95 10.21 14.04
C LEU A 457 2.72 11.05 14.40
N LYS A 458 1.52 10.71 13.89
CA LYS A 458 0.29 11.45 14.20
C LYS A 458 -0.23 11.18 15.61
N HIS A 459 -0.12 9.94 16.07
CA HIS A 459 -0.55 9.57 17.42
C HIS A 459 0.47 10.02 18.48
N ALA A 460 1.75 10.06 18.12
CA ALA A 460 2.83 10.46 19.03
C ALA A 460 3.03 11.98 19.11
N ASN A 461 1.95 12.76 19.24
CA ASN A 461 1.81 14.24 19.18
C ASN A 461 2.84 15.13 19.93
N LYS A 462 3.95 14.60 20.47
CA LYS A 462 5.02 15.38 21.12
C LYS A 462 6.45 14.77 21.08
N ILE A 463 6.69 13.55 20.59
CA ILE A 463 8.00 12.88 20.83
C ILE A 463 8.79 12.56 19.54
N TYR A 464 8.13 12.47 18.39
CA TYR A 464 8.82 12.20 17.11
C TYR A 464 8.81 13.41 16.16
N SER A 465 8.71 14.62 16.68
CA SER A 465 9.08 15.82 15.93
C SER A 465 10.58 15.75 15.63
N LEU A 466 10.94 15.36 14.40
CA LEU A 466 12.22 15.63 13.74
C LEU A 466 13.51 15.04 14.37
N GLY A 467 13.46 14.45 15.58
CA GLY A 467 14.66 14.05 16.34
C GLY A 467 15.08 12.58 16.27
N CYS A 468 14.18 11.63 15.95
CA CYS A 468 14.52 10.20 16.06
C CYS A 468 15.50 9.70 14.98
N CYS A 469 15.58 10.40 13.86
CA CYS A 469 16.54 10.09 12.80
C CYS A 469 17.52 11.27 12.68
N LYS A 470 18.24 11.61 13.76
CA LYS A 470 19.52 12.33 13.56
C LYS A 470 20.31 11.50 12.55
N ARG A 471 20.64 12.12 11.41
CA ARG A 471 21.21 11.54 10.18
C ARG A 471 22.31 10.47 10.38
N ASN A 472 22.99 10.51 11.52
CA ASN A 472 24.15 9.68 11.83
C ASN A 472 23.80 8.26 12.32
N ASN A 473 22.52 7.92 12.53
CA ASN A 473 22.14 6.63 13.13
C ASN A 473 21.56 5.58 12.17
N CYS A 474 21.36 5.89 10.88
CA CYS A 474 21.22 4.83 9.87
C CYS A 474 22.60 4.25 9.48
N GLU A 475 23.70 4.81 10.00
CA GLU A 475 24.98 4.11 9.99
C GLU A 475 24.80 2.81 10.78
N TYR A 476 24.73 1.73 10.01
CA TYR A 476 25.01 0.39 10.45
C TYR A 476 26.39 0.43 11.09
N ASN A 477 26.45 0.75 12.39
CA ASN A 477 27.70 0.96 13.12
C ASN A 477 28.38 -0.40 13.28
N SER A 478 29.00 -0.85 12.19
CA SER A 478 29.79 -2.07 12.05
C SER A 478 31.04 -2.06 12.92
N LYS A 479 31.35 -0.92 13.56
CA LYS A 479 32.58 -0.71 14.34
C LYS A 479 32.41 -0.81 15.86
N HIS A 480 31.20 -0.81 16.41
CA HIS A 480 31.02 -0.84 17.89
C HIS A 480 30.63 -2.19 18.50
N ASN A 481 30.50 -3.26 17.71
CA ASN A 481 30.19 -4.61 18.21
C ASN A 481 31.33 -5.63 18.05
N SER A 482 32.59 -5.19 17.97
CA SER A 482 33.74 -6.10 17.83
C SER A 482 34.19 -6.78 19.13
N LYS A 483 33.51 -6.57 20.27
CA LYS A 483 33.93 -7.18 21.56
C LYS A 483 32.87 -7.97 22.34
N HIS A 484 31.67 -8.16 21.80
CA HIS A 484 30.74 -9.15 22.37
C HIS A 484 30.48 -10.29 21.39
N ASN A 485 30.77 -11.50 21.87
CA ASN A 485 30.80 -12.75 21.13
C ASN A 485 29.62 -12.91 20.14
N SER A 486 30.02 -13.17 18.90
CA SER A 486 29.25 -13.22 17.68
C SER A 486 28.36 -14.45 17.57
N LYS A 487 27.21 -14.47 18.27
CA LYS A 487 26.12 -15.41 17.95
C LYS A 487 24.80 -14.77 17.51
N HIS A 488 24.63 -13.46 17.63
CA HIS A 488 23.35 -12.81 17.30
C HIS A 488 23.56 -11.62 16.35
N LYS A 489 23.70 -11.93 15.05
CA LYS A 489 23.92 -10.96 13.97
C LYS A 489 22.63 -10.62 13.21
N TYR A 490 21.50 -10.59 13.91
CA TYR A 490 20.26 -10.09 13.33
C TYR A 490 20.31 -8.56 13.34
N ALA A 491 20.40 -7.95 12.17
CA ALA A 491 20.19 -6.53 12.01
C ALA A 491 18.81 -6.21 12.59
N ASN A 492 18.79 -5.58 13.77
CA ASN A 492 17.61 -4.96 14.33
C ASN A 492 17.15 -3.91 13.31
N ILE A 493 16.24 -4.26 12.40
CA ILE A 493 15.48 -3.31 11.59
C ILE A 493 14.51 -2.61 12.55
N LYS A 494 15.07 -1.88 13.52
CA LYS A 494 14.34 -1.09 14.51
C LYS A 494 13.83 0.20 13.90
N ASP A 495 14.44 0.62 12.79
CA ASP A 495 14.04 1.82 12.08
C ASP A 495 13.54 1.48 10.67
N THR A 496 12.22 1.49 10.52
CA THR A 496 11.51 1.37 9.24
C THR A 496 11.92 2.45 8.25
N TYR A 497 12.46 3.60 8.70
CA TYR A 497 13.06 4.61 7.81
C TYR A 497 14.33 4.08 7.13
N CYS A 498 15.25 3.47 7.88
CA CYS A 498 16.50 2.97 7.29
C CYS A 498 16.24 1.79 6.32
N ALA A 499 15.26 0.94 6.61
CA ALA A 499 14.91 -0.20 5.75
C ALA A 499 14.34 0.20 4.38
N LEU A 500 13.84 1.42 4.21
CA LEU A 500 13.34 1.88 2.92
C LEU A 500 14.49 2.11 1.93
N GLY A 501 15.53 2.80 2.39
CA GLY A 501 16.64 3.27 1.58
C GLY A 501 16.22 4.02 0.30
N LYS A 502 17.19 4.22 -0.60
CA LYS A 502 17.04 5.09 -1.78
C LYS A 502 15.85 4.69 -2.66
N TYR A 503 15.75 3.41 -3.02
CA TYR A 503 14.73 2.92 -3.95
C TYR A 503 13.34 2.81 -3.30
N GLY A 504 13.25 2.49 -2.01
CA GLY A 504 11.98 2.50 -1.28
C GLY A 504 11.30 3.86 -1.30
N TYR A 505 12.06 4.95 -1.06
CA TYR A 505 11.51 6.30 -1.15
C TYR A 505 11.14 6.71 -2.57
N ILE A 506 11.87 6.25 -3.58
CA ILE A 506 11.51 6.48 -5.00
C ILE A 506 10.16 5.82 -5.32
N PHE A 507 9.97 4.57 -4.91
CA PHE A 507 8.70 3.87 -5.07
C PHE A 507 7.55 4.61 -4.38
N SER A 508 7.76 5.06 -3.14
CA SER A 508 6.78 5.89 -2.41
C SER A 508 6.43 7.15 -3.19
N MET A 509 7.43 7.92 -3.65
CA MET A 509 7.21 9.13 -4.46
C MET A 509 6.39 8.83 -5.73
N MET A 510 6.73 7.77 -6.47
CA MET A 510 6.02 7.39 -7.70
C MET A 510 4.54 7.06 -7.44
N GLU A 511 4.25 6.29 -6.39
CA GLU A 511 2.86 6.00 -6.03
C GLU A 511 2.10 7.26 -5.62
N GLN A 512 2.71 8.16 -4.83
CA GLN A 512 2.08 9.43 -4.46
C GLN A 512 1.77 10.28 -5.70
N LEU A 513 2.65 10.30 -6.71
CA LEU A 513 2.41 10.99 -7.98
C LEU A 513 1.21 10.40 -8.73
N GLY A 514 1.05 9.07 -8.74
CA GLY A 514 -0.13 8.41 -9.31
C GLY A 514 -1.44 8.88 -8.67
N TYR A 515 -1.48 8.96 -7.33
CA TYR A 515 -2.66 9.49 -6.62
C TYR A 515 -2.88 10.98 -6.85
N LEU A 516 -1.82 11.79 -6.79
CA LEU A 516 -1.90 13.23 -7.09
C LEU A 516 -2.51 13.46 -8.46
N PHE A 517 -2.06 12.69 -9.44
CA PHE A 517 -2.54 12.78 -10.80
C PHE A 517 -4.03 12.40 -10.91
N ARG A 518 -4.46 11.29 -10.28
CA ARG A 518 -5.87 10.89 -10.26
C ARG A 518 -6.79 11.99 -9.73
N TYR A 519 -6.46 12.55 -8.57
CA TYR A 519 -7.32 13.55 -7.95
C TYR A 519 -7.21 14.92 -8.61
N TYR A 520 -6.08 15.23 -9.26
CA TYR A 520 -5.95 16.40 -10.11
C TYR A 520 -6.93 16.36 -11.29
N LEU A 521 -6.94 15.26 -12.06
CA LEU A 521 -7.88 15.11 -13.17
C LEU A 521 -9.34 15.24 -12.73
N ILE A 522 -9.67 14.72 -11.55
CA ILE A 522 -11.01 14.84 -10.97
C ILE A 522 -11.32 16.28 -10.51
N GLU A 523 -10.33 17.05 -10.03
CA GLU A 523 -10.49 18.45 -9.61
C GLU A 523 -10.68 19.39 -10.82
N THR A 524 -10.09 19.06 -11.97
CA THR A 524 -10.16 19.89 -13.20
C THR A 524 -11.40 19.67 -14.05
N ASP A 525 -12.30 18.76 -13.65
CA ASP A 525 -13.55 18.50 -14.37
C ASP A 525 -14.60 19.59 -14.05
N ASN A 526 -14.75 20.53 -14.98
CA ASN A 526 -15.65 21.68 -14.85
C ASN A 526 -17.16 21.32 -14.96
N ASN A 527 -17.50 20.07 -15.31
CA ASN A 527 -18.87 19.69 -15.67
C ASN A 527 -19.70 19.10 -14.51
N LYS A 528 -19.18 19.04 -13.27
CA LYS A 528 -19.93 18.55 -12.10
C LYS A 528 -20.19 19.68 -11.10
N SER A 529 -21.30 19.59 -10.37
CA SER A 529 -21.68 20.54 -9.32
C SER A 529 -20.48 20.84 -8.40
N ALA A 530 -19.93 22.05 -8.56
CA ALA A 530 -18.53 22.38 -8.31
C ALA A 530 -18.10 22.39 -6.83
N LEU A 531 -18.98 22.06 -5.88
CA LEU A 531 -18.75 22.33 -4.47
C LEU A 531 -18.20 21.14 -3.68
N ASP A 532 -18.66 19.91 -3.92
CA ASP A 532 -18.29 18.76 -3.07
C ASP A 532 -17.19 17.87 -3.67
N VAL A 533 -17.21 17.66 -5.00
CA VAL A 533 -16.15 16.92 -5.70
C VAL A 533 -14.80 17.62 -5.53
N ASN A 534 -14.81 18.97 -5.61
CA ASN A 534 -13.62 19.81 -5.47
C ASN A 534 -13.05 19.82 -4.04
N LYS A 535 -13.90 19.80 -3.01
CA LYS A 535 -13.40 19.74 -1.62
C LYS A 535 -12.71 18.41 -1.32
N LEU A 536 -13.25 17.30 -1.79
CA LEU A 536 -12.65 15.97 -1.56
C LEU A 536 -11.36 15.79 -2.36
N SER A 537 -11.35 16.13 -3.65
CA SER A 537 -10.16 16.05 -4.49
C SER A 537 -9.05 16.94 -3.93
N HIS A 538 -9.35 18.17 -3.53
CA HIS A 538 -8.39 19.08 -2.92
C HIS A 538 -7.78 18.53 -1.62
N ARG A 539 -8.62 18.00 -0.72
CA ARG A 539 -8.15 17.34 0.52
C ARG A 539 -7.23 16.16 0.21
N LYS A 540 -7.56 15.35 -0.80
CA LYS A 540 -6.75 14.20 -1.23
C LYS A 540 -5.44 14.68 -1.87
N ILE A 541 -5.45 15.71 -2.71
CA ILE A 541 -4.22 16.32 -3.28
C ILE A 541 -3.29 16.81 -2.17
N LYS A 542 -3.81 17.58 -1.21
CA LYS A 542 -3.02 18.04 -0.04
C LYS A 542 -2.42 16.87 0.75
N LYS A 543 -3.20 15.80 0.95
CA LYS A 543 -2.76 14.56 1.63
C LYS A 543 -1.61 13.88 0.89
N TYR A 544 -1.75 13.63 -0.42
CA TYR A 544 -0.73 12.92 -1.20
C TYR A 544 0.51 13.79 -1.50
N TYR A 545 0.35 15.10 -1.66
CA TYR A 545 1.48 16.02 -1.82
C TYR A 545 2.35 16.07 -0.56
N LYS A 546 1.73 16.11 0.63
CA LYS A 546 2.48 16.05 1.89
C LYS A 546 3.26 14.74 2.03
N ARG A 547 2.67 13.60 1.63
CA ARG A 547 3.34 12.30 1.62
C ARG A 547 4.53 12.28 0.65
N PHE A 548 4.35 12.83 -0.56
CA PHE A 548 5.41 13.00 -1.54
C PHE A 548 6.57 13.85 -0.98
N GLU A 549 6.26 15.01 -0.41
CA GLU A 549 7.26 15.91 0.20
C GLU A 549 8.06 15.22 1.30
N ASN A 550 7.40 14.43 2.14
CA ASN A 550 8.07 13.66 3.18
C ASN A 550 9.04 12.64 2.56
N ALA A 551 8.58 11.81 1.63
CA ALA A 551 9.43 10.83 0.94
C ALA A 551 10.61 11.50 0.21
N TYR A 552 10.37 12.64 -0.45
CA TYR A 552 11.41 13.43 -1.12
C TYR A 552 12.46 13.98 -0.14
N ARG A 553 12.04 14.51 1.01
CA ARG A 553 12.97 15.01 2.03
C ARG A 553 13.84 13.89 2.58
N HIS A 554 13.25 12.73 2.87
CA HIS A 554 14.00 11.57 3.34
C HIS A 554 14.95 11.04 2.27
N TYR A 555 14.52 10.96 1.01
CA TYR A 555 15.39 10.59 -0.11
C TYR A 555 16.64 11.48 -0.20
N ASN A 556 16.50 12.80 -0.08
CA ASN A 556 17.65 13.72 -0.14
C ASN A 556 18.49 13.76 1.14
N SER A 557 18.05 13.06 2.19
CA SER A 557 18.84 12.91 3.42
C SER A 557 19.69 11.64 3.43
N LEU A 558 19.43 10.71 2.50
CA LEU A 558 20.26 9.55 2.20
C LEU A 558 21.39 9.95 1.24
#